data_AF-A0A3C0KYH7-F1
#
_entry.id   AF-A0A3C0KYH7-F1
#
_cell.length_a   1.000
_cell.length_b   1.000
_cell.length_c   1.000
_cell.angle_alpha   90.00
_cell.angle_beta   90.00
_cell.angle_gamma   90.00
#
_symmetry.space_group_name_H-M   'P 1'
#
loop_
_entity.id
_entity.type
_entity.pdbx_description
1 polymer ?
#
loop_
_entity_poly.entity_id
_entity_poly.type
_entity_poly.pdbx_seq_one_letter_code
_entity_poly.pdbx_strand_id
1 'polypeptide(L)'
;GCAIVTGPWVFNFEAQAEQFQRAEALTLVTDEHALSAAFETLLVDPVIRQQQIERAQQLVDESRGALDQLLTGLSPWLPDRAGVPR
;
A
#
# COMPACT_ATOMS: atom_id res chain seq x y z
N GLY A 1 0.86 11.17 -4.48
CA GLY A 1 0.77 10.41 -3.23
C GLY A 1 1.38 11.17 -2.08
N CYS A 2 1.60 10.52 -0.93
CA CYS A 2 2.33 11.03 0.21
C CYS A 2 3.34 9.99 0.71
N ALA A 3 4.35 10.41 1.46
CA ALA A 3 5.20 9.49 2.19
C ALA A 3 4.39 8.78 3.29
N ILE A 4 4.74 7.54 3.60
CA ILE A 4 4.00 6.63 4.46
C ILE A 4 4.91 6.25 5.64
N VAL A 5 4.49 6.62 6.85
CA VAL A 5 5.07 6.16 8.11
C VAL A 5 3.98 5.44 8.88
N THR A 6 4.25 4.23 9.36
CA THR A 6 3.27 3.45 10.12
C THR A 6 3.90 2.71 11.29
N GLY A 7 3.11 2.46 12.33
CA GLY A 7 3.50 1.65 13.48
C GLY A 7 3.65 0.16 13.12
N PRO A 8 4.09 -0.68 14.07
CA PRO A 8 4.46 -2.07 13.81
C PRO A 8 3.24 -3.00 13.67
N TRP A 9 2.05 -2.56 14.07
CA TRP A 9 0.84 -3.37 14.14
C TRP A 9 0.13 -3.49 12.78
N VAL A 10 0.81 -4.08 11.80
CA VAL A 10 0.33 -4.20 10.40
C VAL A 10 -0.30 -5.56 10.08
N PHE A 11 -0.65 -6.36 11.09
CA PHE A 11 -1.12 -7.75 10.91
C PHE A 11 -2.28 -7.92 9.92
N ASN A 12 -3.20 -6.95 9.82
CA ASN A 12 -4.30 -7.00 8.86
C ASN A 12 -3.87 -6.81 7.40
N PHE A 13 -2.66 -6.30 7.18
CA PHE A 13 -2.10 -5.93 5.88
C PHE A 13 -0.63 -6.35 5.78
N GLU A 14 -0.26 -7.45 6.46
CA GLU A 14 1.14 -7.87 6.63
C GLU A 14 1.85 -8.04 5.27
N ALA A 15 1.20 -8.73 4.34
CA ALA A 15 1.73 -8.92 2.98
C ALA A 15 1.96 -7.58 2.24
N GLN A 16 1.02 -6.63 2.36
CA GLN A 16 1.19 -5.32 1.74
C GLN A 16 2.30 -4.52 2.45
N ALA A 17 2.32 -4.53 3.78
CA ALA A 17 3.32 -3.82 4.56
C ALA A 17 4.73 -4.33 4.26
N GLU A 18 4.93 -5.64 4.18
CA GLU A 18 6.20 -6.23 3.77
C GLU A 18 6.60 -5.84 2.35
N GLN A 19 5.65 -5.85 1.41
CA GLN A 19 5.92 -5.48 0.02
C GLN A 19 6.36 -4.02 -0.09
N PHE A 20 5.65 -3.11 0.57
CA PHE A 20 5.98 -1.69 0.61
C PHE A 20 7.30 -1.44 1.35
N GLN A 21 7.57 -2.15 2.45
CA GLN A 21 8.83 -2.02 3.17
C GLN A 21 10.02 -2.47 2.32
N ARG A 22 9.91 -3.62 1.64
CA ARG A 22 10.94 -4.13 0.72
C ARG A 22 11.21 -3.19 -0.45
N ALA A 23 10.19 -2.46 -0.90
CA ALA A 23 10.29 -1.46 -1.95
C ALA A 23 10.74 -0.07 -1.45
N GLU A 24 11.06 0.09 -0.16
CA GLU A 24 11.34 1.38 0.48
C GLU A 24 10.24 2.43 0.24
N ALA A 25 8.98 1.97 0.11
CA ALA A 25 7.79 2.76 -0.13
C ALA A 25 7.05 3.16 1.16
N LEU A 26 7.44 2.58 2.30
CA LEU A 26 6.99 3.00 3.62
C LEU A 26 8.13 2.88 4.65
N THR A 27 7.94 3.53 5.79
CA THR A 27 8.80 3.39 6.97
C THR A 27 7.99 2.81 8.13
N LEU A 28 8.42 1.66 8.64
CA LEU A 28 7.91 1.10 9.89
C LEU A 28 8.66 1.71 11.07
N VAL A 29 7.91 2.14 12.08
CA VAL A 29 8.47 2.68 13.33
C VAL A 29 7.90 1.91 14.52
N THR A 30 8.72 1.70 15.54
CA THR A 30 8.35 0.89 16.72
C THR A 30 8.09 1.72 17.97
N ASP A 31 8.50 2.98 17.97
CA ASP A 31 8.45 3.88 19.11
C ASP A 31 8.43 5.36 18.69
N GLU A 32 8.28 6.24 19.67
CA GLU A 32 8.18 7.69 19.49
C GLU A 32 9.46 8.32 18.92
N HIS A 33 10.64 7.79 19.27
CA HIS A 33 11.91 8.31 18.78
C HIS A 33 12.08 7.99 17.29
N ALA A 34 11.78 6.76 16.89
CA ALA A 34 11.79 6.35 15.49
C ALA A 34 10.76 7.15 14.67
N LEU A 35 9.58 7.42 15.24
CA LEU A 35 8.56 8.25 14.60
C LEU A 35 9.04 9.69 14.37
N SER A 36 9.64 10.33 15.38
CA SER A 36 10.18 11.69 15.25
C SER A 36 11.27 11.75 14.18
N ALA A 37 12.23 10.81 14.22
CA ALA A 37 13.33 10.76 13.25
C ALA A 37 12.84 10.56 11.81
N ALA A 38 11.82 9.71 11.61
CA ALA A 38 11.20 9.52 10.31
C ALA A 38 10.54 10.81 9.79
N PHE A 39 9.80 11.51 10.65
CA PHE A 39 9.20 12.79 10.28
C PHE A 39 10.24 13.87 9.99
N GLU A 40 11.26 14.02 10.82
CA GLU A 40 12.35 14.97 10.59
C GLU A 40 13.00 14.73 9.23
N THR A 41 13.33 13.47 8.92
CA THR A 41 13.91 13.10 7.62
C THR A 41 12.99 13.49 6.46
N LEU A 42 11.71 13.11 6.52
CA LEU A 42 10.76 13.35 5.44
C LEU A 42 10.35 14.83 5.29
N LEU A 43 10.40 15.61 6.37
CA LEU A 43 10.06 17.04 6.35
C LEU A 43 11.25 17.89 5.89
N VAL A 44 12.47 17.54 6.31
CA VAL A 44 13.70 18.28 5.99
C VAL A 44 14.23 17.92 4.60
N ASP A 45 14.16 16.65 4.20
CA ASP A 45 14.67 16.19 2.92
C ASP A 45 13.52 15.93 1.92
N PRO A 46 13.26 16.89 1.00
CA PRO A 46 12.22 16.71 -0.01
C PRO A 46 12.55 15.63 -1.04
N VAL A 47 13.82 15.28 -1.24
CA VAL A 47 14.24 14.25 -2.21
C VAL A 47 13.87 12.88 -1.67
N ILE A 48 14.21 12.58 -0.42
CA ILE A 48 13.85 11.31 0.23
C ILE A 48 12.32 11.14 0.26
N ARG A 49 11.61 12.22 0.61
CA ARG A 49 10.14 12.22 0.61
C ARG A 49 9.57 11.89 -0.77
N GLN A 50 10.10 12.51 -1.82
CA GLN A 50 9.63 12.31 -3.19
C GLN A 50 9.93 10.89 -3.69
N GLN A 51 11.11 10.34 -3.39
CA GLN A 51 11.47 8.96 -3.74
C GLN A 51 10.52 7.94 -3.11
N GLN A 52 10.17 8.12 -1.83
CA GLN A 52 9.22 7.23 -1.16
C GLN A 52 7.82 7.30 -1.80
N ILE A 53 7.37 8.51 -2.16
CA ILE A 53 6.10 8.72 -2.88
C ILE A 53 6.10 7.98 -4.22
N GLU A 54 7.18 8.10 -5.00
CA GLU A 54 7.30 7.48 -6.32
C GLU A 54 7.29 5.95 -6.23
N ARG A 55 8.03 5.37 -5.27
CA ARG A 55 8.05 3.92 -5.03
C ARG A 55 6.69 3.39 -4.62
N ALA A 56 6.00 4.09 -3.72
CA ALA A 56 4.64 3.73 -3.32
C ALA A 56 3.67 3.78 -4.50
N GLN A 57 3.78 4.82 -5.34
CA GLN A 57 2.95 4.97 -6.53
C GLN A 57 3.20 3.84 -7.54
N GLN A 58 4.47 3.51 -7.79
CA GLN A 58 4.85 2.42 -8.69
C GLN A 58 4.26 1.08 -8.23
N LEU A 59 4.35 0.77 -6.94
CA LEU A 59 3.84 -0.49 -6.38
C LEU A 59 2.31 -0.61 -6.49
N VAL A 60 1.60 0.51 -6.30
CA VAL A 60 0.15 0.58 -6.54
C VAL A 60 -0.18 0.41 -8.03
N ASP A 61 0.62 0.98 -8.92
CA ASP A 61 0.42 0.86 -10.36
C ASP A 61 0.68 -0.57 -10.86
N GLU A 62 1.65 -1.28 -10.28
CA GLU A 62 1.93 -2.70 -10.55
C GLU A 62 0.79 -3.63 -10.10
N SER A 63 0.08 -3.28 -9.02
CA SER A 63 -1.06 -4.06 -8.53
C SER A 63 -2.41 -3.67 -9.18
N ARG A 64 -2.40 -2.64 -10.04
CA ARG A 64 -3.60 -2.13 -10.71
C ARG A 64 -4.19 -3.20 -11.64
N GLY A 65 -5.52 -3.34 -11.59
CA GLY A 65 -6.26 -4.29 -12.43
C GLY A 65 -6.32 -5.72 -11.89
N ALA A 66 -5.65 -6.03 -10.76
CA ALA A 66 -5.77 -7.34 -10.13
C ALA A 66 -7.22 -7.65 -9.69
N LEU A 67 -7.95 -6.65 -9.19
CA LEU A 67 -9.37 -6.81 -8.85
C LEU A 67 -10.23 -7.09 -10.08
N ASP A 68 -10.01 -6.37 -11.19
CA ASP A 68 -10.78 -6.55 -12.42
C ASP A 68 -10.52 -7.94 -13.03
N GLN A 69 -9.27 -8.40 -13.00
CA GLN A 69 -8.90 -9.75 -13.41
C GLN A 69 -9.57 -10.81 -12.53
N LEU A 70 -9.58 -10.60 -11.21
CA LEU A 70 -10.25 -11.49 -10.27
C LEU A 70 -11.77 -11.53 -10.50
N LEU A 71 -12.42 -10.38 -10.69
CA LEU A 71 -13.85 -10.32 -10.99
C LEU A 71 -14.18 -10.95 -12.35
N THR A 72 -13.34 -10.74 -13.36
CA THR A 72 -13.49 -11.38 -14.68
C THR A 72 -13.37 -12.89 -14.56
N GLY A 73 -12.38 -13.37 -13.80
CA GLY A 73 -12.19 -14.78 -13.50
C GLY A 73 -13.38 -15.36 -12.74
N LEU A 74 -13.91 -14.64 -11.75
CA LEU A 74 -15.05 -15.09 -10.95
C LEU A 74 -16.40 -14.93 -11.66
N SER A 75 -16.47 -14.19 -12.76
CA SER A 75 -17.70 -13.89 -13.49
C SER A 75 -18.61 -15.10 -13.78
N PRO A 76 -18.09 -16.32 -14.08
CA PRO A 76 -18.95 -17.48 -14.29
C PRO A 76 -19.68 -17.98 -13.03
N TRP A 77 -19.20 -17.63 -11.83
CA TRP A 77 -19.74 -18.05 -10.54
C TRP A 77 -20.43 -16.94 -9.76
N LEU A 78 -20.25 -15.68 -10.20
CA LEU A 78 -20.95 -14.56 -9.60
C LEU A 78 -22.42 -14.56 -10.07
N PRO A 79 -23.37 -14.35 -9.15
CA PRO A 79 -24.76 -14.16 -9.55
C PRO A 79 -24.85 -12.92 -10.43
N ASP A 80 -25.74 -12.94 -11.42
CA ASP A 80 -26.08 -11.74 -12.16
C ASP A 80 -26.51 -10.67 -11.13
N ARG A 81 -26.05 -9.43 -11.31
CA ARG A 81 -26.34 -8.32 -10.38
C ARG A 81 -27.85 -8.09 -10.19
N ALA A 82 -28.69 -8.64 -11.08
CA ALA A 82 -30.11 -8.83 -10.86
C ALA A 82 -30.31 -10.23 -10.24
N GLY A 83 -30.65 -10.30 -8.96
CA GLY A 83 -31.03 -11.54 -8.27
C GLY A 83 -32.35 -12.13 -8.80
N VAL A 84 -32.39 -12.53 -10.07
CA VAL A 84 -33.52 -13.21 -10.69
C VAL A 84 -33.04 -14.61 -11.08
N PRO A 85 -33.57 -15.67 -10.44
CA PRO A 85 -33.32 -17.04 -10.87
C PRO A 85 -33.82 -17.24 -12.32
N ARG A 86 -33.07 -17.97 -13.13
CA ARG A 86 -33.61 -18.58 -14.36
C ARG A 86 -34.59 -19.69 -14.03
#